data_AF-A0A7J9QSB4-F1
#
_entry.id   AF-A0A7J9QSB4-F1
#
_cell.length_a   1.000
_cell.length_b   1.000
_cell.length_c   1.000
_cell.angle_alpha   90.00
_cell.angle_beta   90.00
_cell.angle_gamma   90.00
#
_symmetry.space_group_name_H-M   'P 1'
#
loop_
_entity.id
_entity.type
_entity.pdbx_description
1 polymer ?
#
loop_
_entity_poly.entity_id
_entity_poly.type
_entity_poly.pdbx_seq_one_letter_code
_entity_poly.pdbx_strand_id
1 'polypeptide(L)'
;MELDRKIFGKITTKEIIGAFPPAIPDTKNLLDTELNQLTNQLESHTKEYLEKLLEDQEIAGKHVNSRPGAMALAQDKIRLFTEYNQKYIQTIKNKLKT
;
A
#
# COMPACT_ATOMS: atom_id res chain seq x y z
N MET A 1 16.89 0.89 4.30
CA MET A 1 15.42 0.80 4.17
C MET A 1 14.82 1.63 5.29
N GLU A 2 14.03 2.64 4.97
CA GLU A 2 13.40 3.50 5.99
C GLU A 2 12.11 2.85 6.48
N LEU A 3 12.12 2.37 7.73
CA LEU A 3 10.97 1.75 8.39
C LEU A 3 9.76 2.70 8.47
N ASP A 4 10.03 4.00 8.56
CA ASP A 4 9.03 5.07 8.65
C ASP A 4 8.58 5.59 7.28
N ARG A 5 9.07 5.00 6.17
CA ARG A 5 8.58 5.35 4.84
C ARG A 5 7.11 4.96 4.72
N LYS A 6 6.28 5.94 4.38
CA LYS A 6 4.87 5.75 4.01
C LYS A 6 4.78 5.05 2.66
N ILE A 7 4.05 3.94 2.63
CA ILE A 7 3.90 3.08 1.45
C ILE A 7 2.46 2.97 0.98
N PHE A 8 1.50 3.26 1.84
CA PHE A 8 0.07 3.25 1.51
C PHE A 8 -0.66 4.32 2.34
N GLY A 9 -0.80 5.51 1.77
CA GLY A 9 -1.34 6.68 2.48
C GLY A 9 -0.48 7.02 3.70
N LYS A 10 -1.04 6.90 4.89
CA LYS A 10 -0.32 7.13 6.15
C LYS A 10 0.41 5.90 6.67
N ILE A 11 0.14 4.71 6.13
CA ILE A 11 0.70 3.45 6.60
C ILE A 11 2.17 3.35 6.22
N THR A 12 2.99 3.06 7.22
CA THR A 12 4.44 2.94 7.09
C THR A 12 4.90 1.51 6.85
N THR A 13 6.12 1.38 6.34
CA THR A 13 6.73 0.06 6.09
C THR A 13 6.79 -0.79 7.36
N LYS A 14 7.12 -0.19 8.51
CA LYS A 14 7.17 -0.89 9.82
C LYS A 14 5.83 -1.48 10.23
N GLU A 15 4.72 -0.80 9.93
CA GLU A 15 3.38 -1.29 10.29
C GLU A 15 3.00 -2.52 9.48
N ILE A 16 3.50 -2.64 8.24
CA ILE A 16 3.24 -3.80 7.39
C ILE A 16 4.14 -4.98 7.73
N ILE A 17 5.44 -4.75 7.98
CA ILE A 17 6.38 -5.86 8.17
C ILE A 17 6.66 -6.23 9.64
N GLY A 18 6.39 -5.31 10.57
CA GLY A 18 6.67 -5.48 12.00
C GLY A 18 5.60 -6.32 12.70
N ALA A 19 5.75 -6.56 14.01
CA ALA A 19 4.78 -7.36 14.77
C ALA A 19 3.50 -6.59 15.15
N PHE A 20 3.58 -5.27 15.30
CA PHE A 20 2.48 -4.40 15.73
C PHE A 20 2.16 -3.34 14.66
N PRO A 21 0.88 -2.97 14.44
CA PRO A 21 -0.34 -3.61 14.98
C PRO A 21 -0.57 -5.03 14.41
N PRO A 22 -1.45 -5.87 15.01
CA PRO A 22 -1.75 -7.19 14.46
C PRO A 22 -2.44 -7.07 13.09
N ALA A 23 -2.40 -8.16 12.31
CA ALA A 23 -2.95 -8.17 10.96
C ALA A 23 -4.48 -7.96 10.96
N ILE A 24 -5.17 -8.68 11.84
CA ILE A 24 -6.61 -8.64 12.00
C ILE A 24 -6.93 -8.35 13.47
N PRO A 25 -7.87 -7.43 13.76
CA PRO A 25 -8.59 -6.58 12.81
C PRO A 25 -7.83 -5.30 12.41
N ASP A 26 -6.79 -4.92 13.15
CA ASP A 26 -6.24 -3.57 13.13
C ASP A 26 -5.63 -3.15 11.79
N THR A 27 -4.65 -3.89 11.28
CA THR A 27 -3.97 -3.52 10.02
C THR A 27 -4.95 -3.53 8.84
N LYS A 28 -5.90 -4.48 8.83
CA LYS A 28 -6.97 -4.52 7.84
C LYS A 28 -7.84 -3.25 7.88
N ASN A 29 -8.30 -2.84 9.06
CA ASN A 29 -9.12 -1.64 9.21
C ASN A 29 -8.37 -0.37 8.80
N LEU A 30 -7.07 -0.28 9.07
CA LEU A 30 -6.21 0.81 8.60
C LEU A 30 -6.14 0.82 7.06
N LEU A 31 -5.90 -0.34 6.45
CA LEU A 31 -5.84 -0.47 4.99
C LEU A 31 -7.18 -0.13 4.30
N ASP A 32 -8.32 -0.56 4.87
CA ASP A 32 -9.65 -0.20 4.37
C ASP A 32 -9.91 1.32 4.45
N THR A 33 -9.57 1.93 5.58
CA THR A 33 -9.75 3.38 5.79
C THR A 33 -8.91 4.17 4.80
N GLU A 34 -7.62 3.82 4.66
CA GLU A 34 -6.69 4.51 3.77
C GLU A 34 -7.04 4.25 2.30
N LEU A 35 -7.46 3.05 1.91
CA LEU A 35 -7.88 2.76 0.53
C LEU A 35 -9.05 3.65 0.10
N ASN A 36 -10.05 3.82 0.96
CA ASN A 36 -11.19 4.70 0.70
C ASN A 36 -10.75 6.16 0.56
N GLN A 37 -9.90 6.65 1.48
CA GLN A 37 -9.39 8.03 1.44
C GLN A 37 -8.58 8.29 0.17
N LEU A 38 -7.63 7.40 -0.14
CA LEU A 38 -6.78 7.48 -1.31
C LEU A 38 -7.61 7.46 -2.60
N THR A 39 -8.59 6.55 -2.70
CA THR A 39 -9.47 6.45 -3.87
C THR A 39 -10.27 7.72 -4.09
N ASN A 40 -10.82 8.32 -3.04
CA ASN A 40 -11.54 9.60 -3.12
C ASN A 40 -10.63 10.75 -3.57
N GLN A 41 -9.35 10.73 -3.20
CA GLN A 41 -8.39 11.76 -3.59
C GLN A 41 -8.00 11.68 -5.07
N LEU A 42 -8.08 10.50 -5.70
CA LEU A 42 -7.74 10.30 -7.12
C LEU A 42 -8.53 11.22 -8.06
N GLU A 43 -9.74 11.63 -7.69
CA GLU A 43 -10.57 12.52 -8.51
C GLU A 43 -10.01 13.93 -8.67
N SER A 44 -9.18 14.35 -7.72
CA SER A 44 -8.59 15.70 -7.68
C SER A 44 -7.21 15.80 -8.32
N HIS A 45 -6.67 14.68 -8.83
CA HIS A 45 -5.29 14.59 -9.30
C HIS A 45 -5.18 14.64 -10.83
N THR A 46 -4.08 15.22 -11.32
CA THR A 46 -3.74 15.25 -12.75
C THR A 46 -3.24 13.89 -13.23
N LYS A 47 -3.31 13.66 -14.55
CA LYS A 47 -2.79 12.43 -15.17
C LYS A 47 -1.33 12.15 -14.81
N GLU A 48 -0.45 13.15 -14.94
CA GLU A 48 0.98 13.03 -14.62
C GLU A 48 1.20 12.61 -13.16
N TYR A 49 0.39 13.15 -12.23
CA TYR A 49 0.44 12.76 -10.83
C TYR A 49 -0.01 11.30 -10.63
N LEU A 50 -1.08 10.88 -11.31
CA LEU A 50 -1.59 9.51 -11.24
C LEU A 50 -0.58 8.49 -11.81
N GLU A 51 0.14 8.83 -12.87
CA GLU A 51 1.21 7.98 -13.44
C GLU A 51 2.38 7.82 -12.46
N LYS A 52 2.82 8.91 -11.82
CA LYS A 52 3.84 8.86 -10.78
C LYS A 52 3.39 8.04 -9.57
N LEU A 53 2.16 8.25 -9.12
CA LEU A 53 1.56 7.52 -8.01
C LEU A 53 1.48 6.02 -8.31
N LEU A 54 1.12 5.65 -9.54
CA LEU A 54 1.11 4.25 -9.97
C LEU A 54 2.50 3.61 -9.85
N GLU A 55 3.53 4.28 -10.36
CA GLU A 55 4.92 3.81 -10.27
C GLU A 55 5.36 3.65 -8.80
N ASP A 56 5.06 4.64 -7.95
CA ASP A 56 5.38 4.59 -6.53
C ASP A 56 4.73 3.39 -5.82
N GLN A 57 3.48 3.06 -6.14
CA GLN A 57 2.76 1.91 -5.57
C GLN A 57 3.32 0.57 -6.07
N GLU A 58 3.71 0.47 -7.34
CA GLU A 58 4.36 -0.73 -7.90
C GLU A 58 5.75 -0.96 -7.26
N ILE A 59 6.52 0.12 -7.04
CA ILE A 59 7.80 0.08 -6.35
C ILE A 59 7.61 -0.37 -4.89
N ALA A 60 6.65 0.22 -4.17
CA ALA A 60 6.35 -0.14 -2.79
C ALA A 60 5.95 -1.62 -2.65
N GLY A 61 5.09 -2.11 -3.55
CA GLY A 61 4.69 -3.52 -3.63
C GLY A 61 5.87 -4.47 -3.76
N LYS A 62 6.78 -4.19 -4.70
CA LYS A 62 8.01 -4.98 -4.89
C LYS A 62 8.91 -4.94 -3.67
N HIS A 63 9.10 -3.76 -3.07
CA HIS A 63 9.99 -3.57 -1.92
C HIS A 63 9.54 -4.38 -0.68
N VAL A 64 8.24 -4.42 -0.39
CA VAL A 64 7.70 -5.19 0.73
C VAL A 64 7.84 -6.70 0.48
N ASN A 65 7.54 -7.16 -0.73
CA ASN A 65 7.53 -8.59 -1.07
C ASN A 65 8.92 -9.20 -1.28
N SER A 66 9.89 -8.43 -1.77
CA SER A 66 11.24 -8.94 -2.09
C SER A 66 12.23 -8.83 -0.93
N ARG A 67 11.77 -8.48 0.28
CA ARG A 67 12.68 -8.23 1.42
C ARG A 67 13.35 -9.54 1.89
N PRO A 68 14.70 -9.58 2.01
CA PRO A 68 15.40 -10.69 2.65
C PRO A 68 14.93 -10.86 4.10
N GLY A 69 14.64 -12.10 4.50
CA GLY A 69 14.06 -12.39 5.80
C GLY A 69 12.55 -12.16 5.88
N ALA A 70 11.85 -11.95 4.75
CA ALA A 70 10.38 -11.86 4.73
C ALA A 70 9.70 -13.00 5.48
N MET A 71 10.23 -14.23 5.42
CA MET A 71 9.71 -15.38 6.17
C MET A 71 9.67 -15.20 7.70
N ALA A 72 10.48 -14.30 8.27
CA ALA A 72 10.46 -13.93 9.69
C ALA A 72 9.61 -12.68 9.99
N LEU A 73 9.05 -12.03 8.96
CA LEU A 73 8.19 -10.85 9.08
C LEU A 73 6.72 -11.26 9.17
N ALA A 74 5.85 -10.30 9.48
CA ALA A 74 4.41 -10.53 9.57
C ALA A 74 3.77 -10.86 8.20
N GLN A 75 3.87 -12.13 7.79
CA GLN A 75 3.42 -12.62 6.48
C GLN A 75 1.95 -12.31 6.18
N ASP A 76 1.07 -12.42 7.18
CA ASP A 76 -0.35 -12.11 7.00
C ASP A 76 -0.59 -10.64 6.66
N LYS A 77 0.21 -9.73 7.25
CA LYS A 77 0.15 -8.30 6.93
C LYS A 77 0.73 -7.98 5.56
N ILE A 78 1.80 -8.66 5.17
CA ILE A 78 2.37 -8.53 3.83
C ILE A 78 1.37 -8.98 2.77
N ARG A 79 0.63 -10.07 3.02
CA ARG A 79 -0.46 -10.54 2.15
C ARG A 79 -1.58 -9.50 2.05
N LEU A 80 -2.09 -9.04 3.19
CA LEU A 80 -3.12 -7.99 3.22
C LEU A 80 -2.65 -6.74 2.46
N PHE A 81 -1.47 -6.21 2.77
CA PHE A 81 -0.92 -5.06 2.05
C PHE A 81 -0.85 -5.32 0.54
N THR A 82 -0.40 -6.50 0.11
CA THR A 82 -0.31 -6.83 -1.32
C THR A 82 -1.68 -6.81 -1.98
N GLU A 83 -2.71 -7.37 -1.34
CA GLU A 83 -4.08 -7.35 -1.86
C GLU A 83 -4.63 -5.91 -1.99
N TYR A 84 -4.45 -5.07 -0.97
CA TYR A 84 -4.94 -3.69 -0.98
C TYR A 84 -4.15 -2.81 -1.94
N ASN A 85 -2.83 -2.98 -2.01
CA ASN A 85 -1.98 -2.28 -2.98
C ASN A 85 -2.37 -2.64 -4.42
N GLN A 86 -2.62 -3.92 -4.70
CA GLN A 86 -3.10 -4.36 -6.01
C GLN A 86 -4.47 -3.74 -6.35
N LYS A 87 -5.41 -3.71 -5.40
CA LYS A 87 -6.70 -3.03 -5.60
C LYS A 87 -6.50 -1.56 -5.97
N TYR A 88 -5.66 -0.85 -5.21
CA TYR A 88 -5.41 0.57 -5.46
C TYR A 88 -4.73 0.83 -6.80
N ILE A 89 -3.74 0.02 -7.18
CA ILE A 89 -3.09 0.06 -8.49
C ILE A 89 -4.13 -0.09 -9.61
N GLN A 90 -5.08 -1.03 -9.48
CA GLN A 90 -6.15 -1.21 -10.49
C GLN A 90 -7.07 0.02 -10.55
N THR A 91 -7.41 0.60 -9.41
CA THR A 91 -8.20 1.84 -9.34
C THR A 91 -7.51 2.99 -10.09
N ILE A 92 -6.21 3.20 -9.85
CA ILE A 92 -5.42 4.24 -10.55
C ILE A 92 -5.38 3.96 -12.05
N LYS A 93 -5.11 2.70 -12.46
CA LYS A 93 -5.09 2.29 -13.88
C LYS A 93 -6.42 2.53 -14.57
N ASN A 94 -7.54 2.29 -13.89
CA ASN A 94 -8.87 2.55 -14.44
C ASN A 94 -9.12 4.06 -14.58
N LYS A 95 -8.70 4.87 -13.60
CA LYS A 95 -8.80 6.33 -13.67
C LYS A 95 -7.97 6.92 -14.82
N LEU A 96 -6.77 6.41 -15.07
CA LEU A 96 -5.90 6.83 -16.18
C LEU A 96 -6.45 6.50 -17.57
N LYS A 97 -7.36 5.52 -17.66
CA LYS A 97 -8.04 5.13 -18.91
C LYS A 97 -9.32 5.91 -19.17
N THR A 98 -9.85 6.60 -18.15
CA THR A 98 -11.07 7.41 -18.23
C THR A 98 -10.71 8.80 -18.74
#